data_AF-A0A7V3W276-F1
#
_entry.id   AF-A0A7V3W276-F1
#
_cell.length_a   1.000
_cell.length_b   1.000
_cell.length_c   1.000
_cell.angle_alpha   90.00
_cell.angle_beta   90.00
_cell.angle_gamma   90.00
#
_symmetry.space_group_name_H-M   'P 1'
#
loop_
_entity.id
_entity.type
_entity.pdbx_description
1 polymer ?
#
loop_
_entity_poly.entity_id
_entity_poly.type
_entity_poly.pdbx_seq_one_letter_code
_entity_poly.pdbx_strand_id
1 'polypeptide(L)'
;MNLAWKKLAGVLVMSLVMSVAAGAAGEKEKESKGTKVSLEQALKKVFPELTNHPEAEAIYVDDKSLASKCDYEKDKGCKVYPVKKKDLLLGYAIAWTSEDGFKDLIKVLVGITCGGEIVGLEILEQNETPNRGSKITEAEFLNQFVKRNLQNTSFKIEKDGGDIKAVSGASFSSKAVVSAVKEALEFYGRNKDSLAKKPR
;
A
#
# COMPACT_ATOMS: atom_id res chain seq x y z
N MET A 1 73.67 24.55 -30.88
CA MET A 1 73.66 24.32 -29.42
C MET A 1 72.36 24.89 -28.90
N ASN A 2 71.32 24.06 -28.82
CA ASN A 2 69.92 24.50 -28.74
C ASN A 2 69.32 24.33 -27.34
N LEU A 3 68.75 25.45 -26.87
CA LEU A 3 67.53 25.61 -26.09
C LEU A 3 67.40 24.85 -24.76
N ALA A 4 67.73 25.59 -23.70
CA ALA A 4 67.37 25.34 -22.32
C ALA A 4 65.90 25.66 -22.02
N TRP A 5 65.32 24.83 -21.14
CA TRP A 5 64.18 25.06 -20.24
C TRP A 5 62.85 25.59 -20.81
N LYS A 6 61.94 24.66 -21.09
CA LYS A 6 60.49 24.90 -20.98
C LYS A 6 59.78 23.63 -20.49
N LYS A 7 59.47 23.56 -19.20
CA LYS A 7 58.28 22.86 -18.69
C LYS A 7 57.83 23.55 -17.40
N LEU A 8 56.69 24.24 -17.47
CA LEU A 8 55.63 24.40 -16.47
C LEU A 8 54.86 25.71 -16.74
N ALA A 9 53.54 25.63 -16.52
CA ALA A 9 52.50 26.67 -16.67
C ALA A 9 51.99 26.96 -18.10
N GLY A 10 50.78 26.46 -18.39
CA GLY A 10 49.94 26.85 -19.54
C GLY A 10 48.47 26.63 -19.15
N VAL A 11 47.84 27.64 -18.56
CA VAL A 11 46.76 28.47 -19.14
C VAL A 11 45.39 27.77 -19.19
N LEU A 12 44.49 28.36 -18.42
CA LEU A 12 43.06 28.08 -18.28
C LEU A 12 42.33 28.85 -19.39
N VAL A 13 41.62 28.18 -20.30
CA VAL A 13 40.59 28.81 -21.14
C VAL A 13 39.42 27.83 -21.37
N MET A 14 38.25 28.31 -21.01
CA MET A 14 36.92 27.71 -21.11
C MET A 14 36.50 27.57 -22.59
N SER A 15 35.94 26.44 -22.99
CA SER A 15 35.27 26.31 -24.30
C SER A 15 34.07 25.37 -24.21
N LEU A 16 32.90 25.99 -24.31
CA LEU A 16 31.59 25.39 -24.50
C LEU A 16 31.59 24.58 -25.80
N VAL A 17 31.17 23.32 -25.75
CA VAL A 17 30.81 22.55 -26.96
C VAL A 17 29.35 22.13 -26.84
N MET A 18 28.48 22.86 -27.52
CA MET A 18 27.21 22.31 -28.01
C MET A 18 27.52 21.39 -29.19
N SER A 19 27.02 20.16 -29.15
CA SER A 19 26.84 19.34 -30.35
C SER A 19 25.64 18.43 -30.16
N VAL A 20 24.63 18.66 -31.00
CA VAL A 20 23.44 17.85 -31.18
C VAL A 20 23.73 16.83 -32.29
N ALA A 21 23.46 15.55 -32.04
CA ALA A 21 22.58 14.70 -32.86
C ALA A 21 22.87 13.20 -32.66
N ALA A 22 21.81 12.44 -32.35
CA ALA A 22 21.38 11.22 -33.04
C ALA A 22 20.69 10.27 -32.04
N GLY A 23 19.43 9.94 -32.32
CA GLY A 23 18.59 9.13 -31.46
C GLY A 23 19.08 7.70 -31.29
N ALA A 24 19.06 7.26 -30.04
CA ALA A 24 18.65 5.93 -29.65
C ALA A 24 17.84 6.10 -28.35
N ALA A 25 16.68 5.48 -28.31
CA ALA A 25 15.72 5.54 -27.22
C ALA A 25 16.36 5.11 -25.89
N GLY A 26 16.76 6.10 -25.09
CA GLY A 26 16.92 5.94 -23.66
C GLY A 26 15.72 6.56 -23.01
N GLU A 27 14.62 5.82 -22.91
CA GLU A 27 13.61 6.11 -21.88
C GLU A 27 14.38 6.12 -20.57
N LYS A 28 14.66 7.31 -20.03
CA LYS A 28 15.08 7.43 -18.64
C LYS A 28 13.95 6.80 -17.84
N GLU A 29 14.15 5.59 -17.32
CA GLU A 29 13.29 5.03 -16.29
C GLU A 29 13.14 6.11 -15.24
N LYS A 30 11.96 6.74 -15.19
CA LYS A 30 11.59 7.59 -14.06
C LYS A 30 11.68 6.67 -12.86
N GLU A 31 12.69 6.88 -12.03
CA GLU A 31 12.77 6.34 -10.69
C GLU A 31 11.48 6.75 -9.96
N SER A 32 10.46 5.90 -10.02
CA SER A 32 9.15 6.22 -9.48
C SER A 32 9.25 6.09 -7.97
N LYS A 33 9.29 7.23 -7.28
CA LYS A 33 9.07 7.30 -5.84
C LYS A 33 7.83 6.47 -5.49
N GLY A 34 7.92 5.68 -4.42
CA GLY A 34 6.85 4.80 -3.94
C GLY A 34 5.45 5.46 -3.93
N THR A 35 4.42 4.65 -4.06
CA THR A 35 3.03 5.13 -4.08
C THR A 35 2.59 5.48 -2.66
N LYS A 36 2.01 6.67 -2.49
CA LYS A 36 1.29 7.06 -1.28
C LYS A 36 -0.10 7.60 -1.66
N VAL A 37 -1.15 6.93 -1.23
CA VAL A 37 -2.56 7.31 -1.47
C VAL A 37 -3.13 7.85 -0.17
N SER A 38 -3.89 8.96 -0.24
CA SER A 38 -4.54 9.47 0.97
C SER A 38 -5.65 8.54 1.44
N LEU A 39 -5.90 8.50 2.76
CA LEU A 39 -6.96 7.68 3.34
C LEU A 39 -8.33 8.05 2.74
N GLU A 40 -8.63 9.34 2.58
CA GLU A 40 -9.87 9.81 1.96
C GLU A 40 -10.05 9.28 0.53
N GLN A 41 -9.00 9.32 -0.29
CA GLN A 41 -9.04 8.80 -1.67
C GLN A 41 -9.29 7.29 -1.68
N ALA A 42 -8.60 6.56 -0.80
CA ALA A 42 -8.77 5.12 -0.66
C ALA A 42 -10.16 4.74 -0.17
N LEU A 43 -10.70 5.44 0.83
CA LEU A 43 -12.07 5.23 1.33
C LEU A 43 -13.10 5.43 0.23
N LYS A 44 -13.01 6.52 -0.55
CA LYS A 44 -13.91 6.77 -1.69
C LYS A 44 -13.80 5.71 -2.79
N LYS A 45 -12.60 5.18 -3.03
CA LYS A 45 -12.39 4.11 -4.02
C LYS A 45 -12.99 2.78 -3.57
N VAL A 46 -12.77 2.42 -2.31
CA VAL A 46 -13.24 1.14 -1.73
C VAL A 46 -14.74 1.18 -1.44
N PHE A 47 -15.28 2.32 -1.04
CA PHE A 47 -16.70 2.54 -0.76
C PHE A 47 -17.23 3.78 -1.51
N PRO A 48 -17.49 3.70 -2.83
CA PRO A 48 -17.96 4.84 -3.63
C PRO A 48 -19.26 5.47 -3.14
N GLU A 49 -20.08 4.69 -2.44
CA GLU A 49 -21.39 5.09 -1.93
C GLU A 49 -21.36 5.63 -0.49
N LEU A 50 -20.18 5.81 0.11
CA LEU A 50 -20.06 6.37 1.46
C LEU A 50 -20.60 7.81 1.48
N THR A 51 -21.31 8.17 2.54
CA THR A 51 -21.83 9.54 2.74
C THR A 51 -21.37 10.17 4.04
N ASN A 52 -20.72 9.41 4.92
CA ASN A 52 -20.22 9.90 6.19
C ASN A 52 -18.76 10.35 6.07
N HIS A 53 -18.16 10.77 7.20
CA HIS A 53 -16.72 11.05 7.29
C HIS A 53 -16.06 10.01 8.20
N PRO A 54 -15.66 8.83 7.68
CA PRO A 54 -15.19 7.72 8.52
C PRO A 54 -14.02 8.07 9.44
N GLU A 55 -13.14 8.98 9.02
CA GLU A 55 -12.00 9.45 9.83
C GLU A 55 -12.44 10.20 11.09
N ALA A 56 -13.49 11.02 11.00
CA ALA A 56 -14.04 11.77 12.12
C ALA A 56 -14.82 10.85 13.09
N GLU A 57 -15.28 9.71 12.60
CA GLU A 57 -16.04 8.71 13.35
C GLU A 57 -15.19 7.48 13.73
N ALA A 58 -13.86 7.59 13.65
CA ALA A 58 -12.97 6.48 13.90
C ALA A 58 -13.19 5.86 15.30
N ILE A 59 -13.31 4.54 15.33
CA ILE A 59 -13.37 3.74 16.54
C ILE A 59 -11.97 3.24 16.83
N TYR A 60 -11.63 3.10 18.11
CA TYR A 60 -10.31 2.66 18.54
C TYR A 60 -10.39 1.30 19.22
N VAL A 61 -9.47 0.41 18.85
CA VAL A 61 -9.24 -0.87 19.54
C VAL A 61 -7.90 -0.79 20.25
N ASP A 62 -7.93 -0.74 21.57
CA ASP A 62 -6.73 -0.67 22.40
C ASP A 62 -6.01 -2.03 22.44
N ASP A 63 -4.96 -2.15 21.64
CA ASP A 63 -4.00 -3.24 21.68
C ASP A 63 -2.62 -2.70 21.28
N LYS A 64 -1.79 -2.45 22.28
CA LYS A 64 -0.44 -1.92 22.10
C LYS A 64 0.47 -2.84 21.28
N SER A 65 0.16 -4.14 21.23
CA SER A 65 0.95 -5.10 20.43
C SER A 65 0.79 -4.87 18.92
N LEU A 66 -0.24 -4.13 18.50
CA LEU A 66 -0.55 -3.86 17.10
C LEU A 66 -0.02 -2.50 16.61
N ALA A 67 0.77 -1.79 17.41
CA ALA A 67 1.19 -0.42 17.10
C ALA A 67 1.96 -0.27 15.77
N SER A 68 2.68 -1.30 15.31
CA SER A 68 3.34 -1.31 13.99
C SER A 68 2.47 -1.86 12.86
N LYS A 69 1.33 -2.47 13.19
CA LYS A 69 0.51 -3.26 12.26
C LYS A 69 -0.68 -2.50 11.71
N CYS A 70 -1.26 -1.58 12.46
CA CYS A 70 -2.46 -0.86 12.05
C CYS A 70 -2.20 0.64 11.97
N ASP A 71 -3.22 1.39 11.56
CA ASP A 71 -3.20 2.84 11.73
C ASP A 71 -3.41 3.21 13.21
N TYR A 72 -2.31 3.22 13.97
CA TYR A 72 -2.32 3.30 15.42
C TYR A 72 -2.27 4.76 15.91
N GLU A 73 -3.11 5.10 16.88
CA GLU A 73 -3.02 6.36 17.62
C GLU A 73 -2.51 6.10 19.04
N LYS A 74 -1.46 6.85 19.40
CA LYS A 74 -0.87 6.78 20.74
C LYS A 74 -1.96 7.00 21.80
N ASP A 75 -1.94 6.14 22.83
CA ASP A 75 -2.86 6.16 23.97
C ASP A 75 -4.34 5.80 23.66
N LYS A 76 -4.68 5.48 22.40
CA LYS A 76 -6.04 5.02 22.02
C LYS A 76 -6.07 3.63 21.39
N GLY A 77 -5.13 3.32 20.49
CA GLY A 77 -5.10 2.03 19.80
C GLY A 77 -5.26 2.12 18.28
N CYS A 78 -5.58 0.97 17.67
CA CYS A 78 -5.82 0.85 16.23
C CYS A 78 -7.10 1.56 15.81
N LYS A 79 -7.01 2.43 14.81
CA LYS A 79 -8.18 3.07 14.18
C LYS A 79 -8.93 2.08 13.31
N VAL A 80 -10.25 2.13 13.43
CA VAL A 80 -11.22 1.42 12.61
C VAL A 80 -12.23 2.44 12.10
N TYR A 81 -12.42 2.49 10.79
CA TYR A 81 -13.20 3.52 10.13
C TYR A 81 -14.60 3.00 9.80
N PRO A 82 -15.65 3.34 10.55
CA PRO A 82 -17.01 2.94 10.20
C PRO A 82 -17.46 3.65 8.92
N VAL A 83 -17.93 2.87 7.95
CA VAL A 83 -18.37 3.40 6.65
C VAL A 83 -19.89 3.28 6.55
N LYS A 84 -20.54 4.41 6.30
CA LYS A 84 -22.00 4.50 6.26
C LYS A 84 -22.49 5.10 4.94
N LYS A 85 -23.66 4.64 4.51
CA LYS A 85 -24.49 5.28 3.48
C LYS A 85 -25.75 5.81 4.16
N LYS A 86 -25.85 7.12 4.27
CA LYS A 86 -26.76 7.82 5.18
C LYS A 86 -26.56 7.26 6.60
N ASP A 87 -27.61 6.76 7.23
CA ASP A 87 -27.55 6.15 8.56
C ASP A 87 -27.30 4.63 8.55
N LEU A 88 -27.16 4.02 7.36
CA LEU A 88 -26.91 2.59 7.23
C LEU A 88 -25.40 2.31 7.31
N LEU A 89 -24.98 1.55 8.32
CA LEU A 89 -23.63 1.02 8.42
C LEU A 89 -23.40 -0.06 7.35
N LEU A 90 -22.53 0.23 6.38
CA LEU A 90 -22.15 -0.72 5.32
C LEU A 90 -21.08 -1.70 5.82
N GLY A 91 -20.21 -1.22 6.71
CA GLY A 91 -19.09 -1.99 7.21
C GLY A 91 -18.01 -1.08 7.80
N TYR A 92 -16.77 -1.57 7.74
CA TYR A 92 -15.60 -0.90 8.30
C TYR A 92 -14.45 -0.91 7.31
N ALA A 93 -13.64 0.13 7.31
CA ALA A 93 -12.34 0.12 6.67
C ALA A 93 -11.23 0.03 7.73
N ILE A 94 -10.23 -0.81 7.48
CA ILE A 94 -9.11 -1.05 8.39
C ILE A 94 -7.83 -0.95 7.59
N ALA A 95 -6.94 -0.05 8.00
CA ALA A 95 -5.62 0.06 7.40
C ALA A 95 -4.64 -0.85 8.15
N TRP A 96 -3.93 -1.68 7.40
CA TRP A 96 -2.98 -2.66 7.94
C TRP A 96 -1.65 -2.63 7.20
N THR A 97 -0.57 -2.84 7.93
CA THR A 97 0.81 -2.74 7.48
C THR A 97 1.47 -4.11 7.56
N SER A 98 2.11 -4.51 6.46
CA SER A 98 3.04 -5.62 6.41
C SER A 98 4.44 -5.07 6.22
N GLU A 99 5.37 -5.41 7.11
CA GLU A 99 6.80 -5.10 6.99
C GLU A 99 7.52 -6.03 6.00
N ASP A 100 6.86 -7.12 5.56
CA ASP A 100 7.41 -8.14 4.66
C ASP A 100 7.38 -7.78 3.17
N GLY A 101 7.22 -6.49 2.82
CA GLY A 101 7.36 -6.05 1.43
C GLY A 101 8.80 -6.24 0.92
N PHE A 102 8.98 -6.32 -0.39
CA PHE A 102 10.30 -6.69 -0.93
C PHE A 102 11.35 -5.61 -0.71
N LYS A 103 10.98 -4.33 -0.79
CA LYS A 103 11.86 -3.18 -0.56
C LYS A 103 11.55 -2.45 0.74
N ASP A 104 10.27 -2.31 1.05
CA ASP A 104 9.78 -1.51 2.17
C ASP A 104 8.42 -2.06 2.64
N LEU A 105 7.88 -1.49 3.72
CA LEU A 105 6.54 -1.82 4.19
C LEU A 105 5.49 -1.59 3.09
N ILE A 106 4.42 -2.39 3.18
CA ILE A 106 3.22 -2.21 2.38
C ILE A 106 2.05 -1.96 3.34
N LYS A 107 1.40 -0.80 3.20
CA LYS A 107 0.18 -0.44 3.94
C LYS A 107 -1.02 -0.58 3.01
N VAL A 108 -2.05 -1.28 3.47
CA VAL A 108 -3.27 -1.61 2.71
C VAL A 108 -4.49 -1.18 3.49
N LEU A 109 -5.42 -0.47 2.85
CA LEU A 109 -6.77 -0.27 3.36
C LEU A 109 -7.65 -1.44 2.93
N VAL A 110 -8.28 -2.10 3.88
CA VAL A 110 -9.18 -3.23 3.67
C VAL A 110 -10.60 -2.79 4.01
N GLY A 111 -11.51 -2.82 3.03
CA GLY A 111 -12.94 -2.60 3.26
C GLY A 111 -13.64 -3.92 3.55
N ILE A 112 -14.34 -4.00 4.69
CA ILE A 112 -14.97 -5.21 5.20
C ILE A 112 -16.45 -4.92 5.49
N THR A 113 -17.37 -5.76 5.01
CA THR A 113 -18.80 -5.67 5.35
C THR A 113 -19.04 -6.01 6.82
N CYS A 114 -20.22 -5.68 7.36
CA CYS A 114 -20.65 -6.18 8.67
C CYS A 114 -20.71 -7.72 8.78
N GLY A 115 -20.72 -8.44 7.65
CA GLY A 115 -20.65 -9.90 7.60
C GLY A 115 -19.23 -10.46 7.57
N GLY A 116 -18.20 -9.61 7.53
CA GLY A 116 -16.80 -10.03 7.45
C GLY A 116 -16.29 -10.34 6.03
N GLU A 117 -17.02 -9.93 5.00
CA GLU A 117 -16.60 -10.08 3.60
C GLU A 117 -15.85 -8.85 3.11
N ILE A 118 -14.81 -9.04 2.30
CA ILE A 118 -14.08 -7.94 1.68
C ILE A 118 -14.92 -7.32 0.56
N VAL A 119 -15.09 -6.00 0.59
CA VAL A 119 -15.73 -5.25 -0.52
C VAL A 119 -14.73 -4.66 -1.51
N GLY A 120 -13.49 -4.45 -1.06
CA GLY A 120 -12.43 -3.84 -1.85
C GLY A 120 -11.19 -3.56 -1.02
N LEU A 121 -10.10 -3.26 -1.72
CA LEU A 121 -8.80 -2.95 -1.15
C LEU A 121 -8.22 -1.71 -1.83
N GLU A 122 -7.36 -0.99 -1.11
CA GLU A 122 -6.46 -0.01 -1.73
C GLU A 122 -5.08 -0.05 -1.08
N ILE A 123 -4.03 -0.04 -1.89
CA ILE A 123 -2.65 0.09 -1.38
C ILE A 123 -2.42 1.56 -1.01
N LEU A 124 -2.27 1.84 0.28
CA LEU A 124 -2.02 3.18 0.81
C LEU A 124 -0.56 3.59 0.68
N GLU A 125 0.37 2.67 0.89
CA GLU A 125 1.80 2.94 0.90
C GLU A 125 2.59 1.72 0.41
N GLN A 126 3.52 1.91 -0.52
CA GLN A 126 4.47 0.90 -0.99
C GLN A 126 5.66 1.56 -1.69
N ASN A 127 6.83 0.92 -1.70
CA ASN A 127 8.01 1.39 -2.43
C ASN A 127 8.71 0.26 -3.22
N GLU A 128 7.92 -0.64 -3.79
CA GLU A 128 8.37 -1.84 -4.49
C GLU A 128 8.99 -1.53 -5.86
N THR A 129 9.63 -2.54 -6.48
CA THR A 129 10.25 -2.37 -7.80
C THR A 129 9.22 -1.93 -8.85
N PRO A 130 9.45 -0.81 -9.56
CA PRO A 130 8.54 -0.34 -10.61
C PRO A 130 8.29 -1.40 -11.68
N ASN A 131 7.07 -1.45 -12.21
CA ASN A 131 6.62 -2.38 -13.25
C ASN A 131 6.73 -3.87 -12.91
N ARG A 132 7.10 -4.22 -11.67
CA ARG A 132 7.17 -5.60 -11.17
C ARG A 132 6.43 -5.73 -9.85
N GLY A 133 7.02 -5.24 -8.76
CA GLY A 133 6.41 -5.31 -7.42
C GLY A 133 5.29 -4.30 -7.25
N SER A 134 5.40 -3.12 -7.88
CA SER A 134 4.36 -2.08 -7.84
C SER A 134 3.00 -2.52 -8.42
N LYS A 135 2.97 -3.61 -9.18
CA LYS A 135 1.73 -4.16 -9.76
C LYS A 135 0.78 -4.74 -8.71
N ILE A 136 1.20 -4.86 -7.44
CA ILE A 136 0.27 -5.11 -6.33
C ILE A 136 -0.81 -4.01 -6.20
N THR A 137 -0.60 -2.84 -6.81
CA THR A 137 -1.57 -1.73 -6.84
C THR A 137 -2.61 -1.88 -7.96
N GLU A 138 -2.42 -2.82 -8.89
CA GLU A 138 -3.29 -3.00 -10.04
C GLU A 138 -4.59 -3.72 -9.68
N ALA A 139 -5.69 -3.33 -10.35
CA ALA A 139 -7.01 -3.91 -10.13
C ALA A 139 -7.04 -5.43 -10.38
N GLU A 140 -6.23 -5.95 -11.32
CA GLU A 140 -6.11 -7.39 -11.58
C GLU A 140 -5.69 -8.17 -10.32
N PHE A 141 -4.79 -7.60 -9.51
CA PHE A 141 -4.37 -8.23 -8.27
C PHE A 141 -5.39 -7.98 -7.15
N LEU A 142 -5.80 -6.72 -6.94
CA LEU A 142 -6.66 -6.33 -5.81
C LEU A 142 -8.09 -6.90 -5.91
N ASN A 143 -8.65 -7.06 -7.10
CA ASN A 143 -10.00 -7.58 -7.28
C ASN A 143 -10.13 -9.07 -6.91
N GLN A 144 -9.01 -9.80 -6.80
CA GLN A 144 -9.04 -11.19 -6.37
C GLN A 144 -9.59 -11.34 -4.96
N PHE A 145 -9.48 -10.31 -4.11
CA PHE A 145 -9.88 -10.36 -2.70
C PHE A 145 -11.36 -10.05 -2.47
N VAL A 146 -12.07 -9.47 -3.44
CA VAL A 146 -13.47 -9.05 -3.30
C VAL A 146 -14.38 -10.27 -3.10
N LYS A 147 -15.36 -10.17 -2.18
CA LYS A 147 -16.26 -11.25 -1.72
C LYS A 147 -15.58 -12.41 -0.99
N ARG A 148 -14.31 -12.26 -0.60
CA ARG A 148 -13.59 -13.25 0.22
C ARG A 148 -13.69 -12.93 1.70
N ASN A 149 -13.61 -13.96 2.53
CA ASN A 149 -13.59 -13.88 3.99
C ASN A 149 -12.76 -15.04 4.57
N LEU A 150 -12.56 -15.06 5.90
CA LEU A 150 -11.75 -16.09 6.56
C LEU A 150 -12.35 -17.51 6.49
N GLN A 151 -13.62 -17.67 6.14
CA GLN A 151 -14.30 -18.97 6.07
C GLN A 151 -14.18 -19.61 4.68
N ASN A 152 -14.10 -18.80 3.63
CA ASN A 152 -14.15 -19.27 2.24
C ASN A 152 -12.81 -19.16 1.49
N THR A 153 -11.77 -18.63 2.12
CA THR A 153 -10.50 -18.34 1.44
C THR A 153 -9.29 -18.69 2.31
N SER A 154 -8.39 -19.47 1.73
CA SER A 154 -7.00 -19.60 2.17
C SER A 154 -6.22 -18.38 1.66
N PHE A 155 -6.06 -17.37 2.53
CA PHE A 155 -5.25 -16.18 2.26
C PHE A 155 -3.76 -16.52 2.24
N LYS A 156 -3.35 -17.20 1.18
CA LYS A 156 -1.97 -17.46 0.77
C LYS A 156 -1.91 -17.34 -0.75
N ILE A 157 -0.72 -17.19 -1.29
CA ILE A 157 -0.56 -17.25 -2.74
C ILE A 157 -0.70 -18.70 -3.25
N GLU A 158 -1.09 -18.89 -4.50
CA GLU A 158 -1.26 -20.22 -5.14
C GLU A 158 -0.01 -21.09 -5.00
N LYS A 159 1.19 -20.49 -5.13
CA LYS A 159 2.48 -21.19 -4.98
C LYS A 159 2.68 -21.79 -3.57
N ASP A 160 2.01 -21.23 -2.57
CA ASP A 160 2.03 -21.70 -1.18
C ASP A 160 0.75 -22.50 -0.83
N GLY A 161 -0.05 -22.89 -1.84
CA GLY A 161 -1.29 -23.66 -1.66
C GLY A 161 -2.50 -22.83 -1.21
N GLY A 162 -2.53 -21.54 -1.52
CA GLY A 162 -3.71 -20.68 -1.31
C GLY A 162 -4.45 -20.31 -2.58
N ASP A 163 -5.35 -19.35 -2.45
CA ASP A 163 -6.32 -18.99 -3.50
C ASP A 163 -5.99 -17.69 -4.24
N ILE A 164 -4.85 -17.05 -3.94
CA ILE A 164 -4.47 -15.75 -4.51
C ILE A 164 -3.35 -15.94 -5.52
N LYS A 165 -3.59 -15.55 -6.78
CA LYS A 165 -2.55 -15.53 -7.79
C LYS A 165 -1.60 -14.38 -7.52
N ALA A 166 -0.34 -14.71 -7.28
CA ALA A 166 0.71 -13.71 -7.06
C ALA A 166 0.98 -12.90 -8.34
N VAL A 167 1.41 -11.65 -8.16
CA VAL A 167 2.00 -10.86 -9.24
C VAL A 167 3.25 -11.56 -9.75
N SER A 168 3.34 -11.74 -11.07
CA SER A 168 4.48 -12.44 -11.71
C SER A 168 5.81 -11.75 -11.38
N GLY A 169 6.77 -12.52 -10.86
CA GLY A 169 8.07 -12.01 -10.46
C GLY A 169 8.09 -11.15 -9.18
N ALA A 170 6.97 -11.06 -8.44
CA ALA A 170 6.83 -10.26 -7.22
C ALA A 170 6.13 -11.04 -6.09
N SER A 171 6.58 -12.26 -5.82
CA SER A 171 5.97 -13.14 -4.81
C SER A 171 6.06 -12.58 -3.38
N PHE A 172 7.17 -11.93 -3.00
CA PHE A 172 7.31 -11.32 -1.68
C PHE A 172 6.29 -10.19 -1.46
N SER A 173 6.22 -9.22 -2.38
CA SER A 173 5.21 -8.14 -2.38
C SER A 173 3.78 -8.68 -2.32
N SER A 174 3.50 -9.74 -3.10
CA SER A 174 2.18 -10.37 -3.12
C SER A 174 1.84 -11.01 -1.76
N LYS A 175 2.79 -11.72 -1.15
CA LYS A 175 2.62 -12.34 0.19
C LYS A 175 2.38 -11.28 1.26
N ALA A 176 3.10 -10.16 1.21
CA ALA A 176 2.92 -9.04 2.14
C ALA A 176 1.49 -8.47 2.11
N VAL A 177 0.94 -8.22 0.92
CA VAL A 177 -0.46 -7.78 0.79
C VAL A 177 -1.42 -8.85 1.31
N VAL A 178 -1.23 -10.11 0.94
CA VAL A 178 -2.07 -11.22 1.39
C VAL A 178 -2.05 -11.35 2.92
N SER A 179 -0.89 -11.23 3.56
CA SER A 179 -0.75 -11.26 5.02
C SER A 179 -1.46 -10.09 5.67
N ALA A 180 -1.24 -8.87 5.17
CA ALA A 180 -1.89 -7.67 5.70
C ALA A 180 -3.42 -7.77 5.65
N VAL A 181 -3.97 -8.25 4.52
CA VAL A 181 -5.41 -8.45 4.37
C VAL A 181 -5.94 -9.51 5.34
N LYS A 182 -5.24 -10.64 5.48
CA LYS A 182 -5.62 -11.71 6.40
C LYS A 182 -5.62 -11.22 7.85
N GLU A 183 -4.56 -10.55 8.27
CA GLU A 183 -4.40 -10.01 9.63
C GLU A 183 -5.48 -8.96 9.94
N ALA A 184 -5.83 -8.09 8.97
CA ALA A 184 -6.93 -7.14 9.12
C ALA A 184 -8.28 -7.83 9.32
N LEU A 185 -8.56 -8.91 8.59
CA LEU A 185 -9.78 -9.72 8.78
C LEU A 185 -9.80 -10.43 10.13
N GLU A 186 -8.67 -10.99 10.57
CA GLU A 186 -8.54 -11.63 11.88
C GLU A 186 -8.72 -10.62 13.01
N PHE A 187 -8.19 -9.42 12.86
CA PHE A 187 -8.42 -8.30 13.76
C PHE A 187 -9.89 -7.90 13.79
N TYR A 188 -10.55 -7.75 12.64
CA TYR A 188 -11.99 -7.47 12.57
C TYR A 188 -12.80 -8.56 13.28
N GLY A 189 -12.54 -9.84 12.97
CA GLY A 189 -13.25 -10.98 13.53
C GLY A 189 -13.18 -11.05 15.06
N ARG A 190 -12.01 -10.75 15.65
CA ARG A 190 -11.81 -10.70 17.11
C ARG A 190 -12.55 -9.53 17.78
N ASN A 191 -12.79 -8.44 17.05
CA ASN A 191 -13.30 -7.18 17.62
C ASN A 191 -14.73 -6.83 17.17
N LYS A 192 -15.35 -7.62 16.29
CA LYS A 192 -16.64 -7.30 15.65
C LYS A 192 -17.74 -6.90 16.64
N ASP A 193 -17.84 -7.60 17.77
CA ASP A 193 -18.90 -7.36 18.77
C ASP A 193 -18.66 -6.06 19.55
N SER A 194 -17.41 -5.64 19.68
CA SER A 194 -17.05 -4.34 20.26
C SER A 194 -17.34 -3.21 19.26
N LEU A 195 -16.96 -3.40 17.99
CA LEU A 195 -17.15 -2.42 16.92
C LEU A 195 -18.63 -2.16 16.59
N ALA A 196 -19.50 -3.16 16.78
CA ALA A 196 -20.93 -3.05 16.53
C ALA A 196 -21.68 -2.26 17.62
N LYS A 197 -21.09 -2.07 18.81
CA LYS A 197 -21.68 -1.27 19.88
C LYS A 197 -21.52 0.20 19.51
N LYS A 198 -22.64 0.93 19.38
CA LYS A 198 -22.59 2.40 19.22
C LYS A 198 -21.74 2.99 20.37
N PRO A 199 -20.77 3.88 20.08
CA PRO A 199 -20.16 4.66 21.16
C PRO A 199 -21.28 5.41 21.88
N ARG A 200 -21.28 5.32 23.22
CA ARG A 200 -22.22 6.05 24.09
C ARG A 200 -22.01 7.55 23.99
#